data_AF-A0A895A6G4-F1
#
_entry.id   AF-A0A895A6G4-F1
#
_cell.length_a   1.000
_cell.length_b   1.000
_cell.length_c   1.000
_cell.angle_alpha   90.00
_cell.angle_beta   90.00
_cell.angle_gamma   90.00
#
_symmetry.space_group_name_H-M   'P 1'
#
loop_
_entity.id
_entity.type
_entity.pdbx_description
1 polymer ?
#
loop_
_entity_poly.entity_id
_entity_poly.type
_entity_poly.pdbx_seq_one_letter_code
_entity_poly.pdbx_strand_id
1 'polypeptide(L)' 'MTERTAVDFVEEWQTGAFLLLASALVGFVAASALGRGFSTDLSIPGLVGGAALTFFALSYVLYGR' A
#
# COMPACT_ATOMS: atom_id res chain seq x y z
N MET A 1 -19.95 -25.93 -0.76
CA MET A 1 -19.31 -24.93 -1.65
C MET A 1 -20.36 -23.86 -1.89
N THR A 2 -20.39 -22.82 -1.06
CA THR A 2 -21.32 -21.70 -1.29
C THR A 2 -20.90 -21.03 -2.59
N GLU A 3 -21.82 -20.85 -3.52
CA GLU A 3 -21.54 -20.13 -4.77
C GLU A 3 -21.05 -18.72 -4.41
N ARG A 4 -19.78 -18.45 -4.69
CA ARG A 4 -19.18 -17.14 -4.49
C ARG A 4 -19.83 -16.20 -5.49
N THR A 5 -20.49 -15.15 -5.00
CA THR A 5 -21.19 -14.23 -5.90
C THR A 5 -20.17 -13.36 -6.64
N ALA A 6 -20.58 -12.79 -7.77
CA ALA A 6 -19.75 -11.81 -8.48
C ALA A 6 -19.41 -10.60 -7.58
N VAL A 7 -20.29 -10.26 -6.64
CA VAL A 7 -20.09 -9.15 -5.69
C VAL A 7 -18.95 -9.47 -4.73
N ASP A 8 -18.96 -10.66 -4.12
CA ASP A 8 -17.90 -11.07 -3.17
C ASP A 8 -16.51 -11.03 -3.82
N PHE A 9 -16.42 -11.43 -5.10
CA PHE A 9 -15.18 -11.36 -5.86
C PHE A 9 -14.70 -9.92 -6.08
N VAL A 10 -15.63 -9.01 -6.43
CA VAL A 10 -15.31 -7.60 -6.64
C VAL A 10 -14.85 -6.95 -5.34
N GLU A 11 -15.49 -7.24 -4.22
CA GLU A 11 -15.10 -6.70 -2.91
C GLU A 11 -13.69 -7.15 -2.48
N GLU A 12 -13.37 -8.43 -2.69
CA GLU A 12 -12.03 -8.97 -2.44
C GLU A 12 -10.97 -8.26 -3.30
N TRP A 13 -11.28 -8.07 -4.59
CA TRP A 13 -10.40 -7.37 -5.52
C TRP A 13 -10.23 -5.89 -5.15
N GLN A 14 -11.31 -5.19 -4.80
CA GLN A 14 -11.27 -3.78 -4.41
C GLN A 14 -10.44 -3.56 -3.16
N THR A 15 -10.52 -4.48 -2.19
CA THR A 15 -9.71 -4.42 -0.97
C THR A 15 -8.22 -4.58 -1.31
N GLY A 16 -7.88 -5.51 -2.21
CA GLY A 16 -6.51 -5.68 -2.69
C GLY A 16 -6.00 -4.47 -3.49
N ALA A 17 -6.82 -3.91 -4.37
CA ALA A 17 -6.49 -2.71 -5.13
C ALA A 17 -6.27 -1.51 -4.21
N PHE A 18 -7.14 -1.32 -3.21
CA PHE A 18 -7.00 -0.28 -2.19
C PHE A 18 -5.68 -0.43 -1.42
N LEU A 19 -5.36 -1.65 -0.96
CA LEU A 19 -4.11 -1.94 -0.26
C LEU A 19 -2.89 -1.50 -1.08
N LEU A 20 -2.82 -1.88 -2.35
CA LEU A 20 -1.69 -1.56 -3.22
C LEU A 20 -1.61 -0.06 -3.53
N LEU A 21 -2.73 0.58 -3.85
CA LEU A 21 -2.77 2.01 -4.18
C LEU A 21 -2.43 2.88 -2.97
N ALA A 22 -2.98 2.56 -1.79
CA ALA A 22 -2.67 3.26 -0.55
C ALA A 22 -1.18 3.13 -0.19
N SER A 23 -0.62 1.93 -0.33
CA SER A 23 0.80 1.69 -0.09
C SER A 23 1.69 2.48 -1.05
N ALA A 24 1.39 2.44 -2.35
CA ALA A 24 2.11 3.21 -3.35
C ALA A 24 2.03 4.72 -3.10
N LEU A 25 0.85 5.22 -2.71
CA LEU A 25 0.63 6.64 -2.40
C LEU A 25 1.48 7.08 -1.21
N VAL A 26 1.48 6.32 -0.11
CA VAL A 26 2.29 6.67 1.07
C VAL A 26 3.77 6.59 0.76
N GLY A 27 4.22 5.56 0.03
CA GLY A 27 5.60 5.49 -0.46
C GLY A 27 5.97 6.73 -1.27
N PHE A 28 5.14 7.15 -2.22
CA PHE A 28 5.39 8.33 -3.03
C PHE A 28 5.47 9.61 -2.19
N VAL A 29 4.59 9.78 -1.21
CA VAL A 29 4.62 10.91 -0.27
C VAL A 29 5.91 10.89 0.56
N ALA A 30 6.32 9.73 1.08
CA ALA A 30 7.55 9.56 1.84
C ALA A 30 8.79 9.90 1.00
N ALA A 31 8.87 9.37 -0.23
CA ALA A 31 9.92 9.69 -1.18
C ALA A 31 10.01 11.19 -1.47
N SER A 32 8.87 11.82 -1.72
CA SER A 32 8.77 13.25 -2.01
C SER A 32 9.15 14.13 -0.82
N ALA A 33 8.85 13.70 0.40
CA ALA A 33 9.24 14.40 1.62
C ALA A 33 10.75 14.26 1.87
N LEU A 34 11.30 13.05 1.74
CA LEU A 34 12.72 12.77 1.97
C LEU A 34 13.64 13.40 0.92
N GLY A 35 13.25 13.34 -0.36
CA GLY A 35 14.02 13.93 -1.45
C GLY A 35 14.09 15.46 -1.38
N ARG A 36 13.04 16.12 -0.87
CA ARG A 36 13.01 17.58 -0.68
C ARG A 36 13.64 18.04 0.63
N GLY A 37 13.49 17.26 1.70
CA GLY A 37 13.90 17.66 3.05
C GLY A 37 15.33 17.27 3.41
N PHE A 38 15.91 16.25 2.76
CA PHE A 38 17.20 15.69 3.15
C PHE A 38 18.15 15.54 1.96
N SER A 39 17.97 14.49 1.16
CA SER A 39 18.80 14.18 0.00
C SER A 39 17.97 13.38 -1.00
N THR A 40 18.18 13.65 -2.29
CA THR A 40 17.56 12.91 -3.39
C THR A 40 17.83 11.42 -3.30
N ASP A 41 18.99 11.01 -2.77
CA ASP A 41 19.38 9.60 -2.60
C ASP A 41 18.43 8.83 -1.69
N LEU A 42 17.73 9.52 -0.78
CA LEU A 42 16.75 8.93 0.13
C LEU A 42 15.36 8.77 -0.50
N SER A 43 15.12 9.28 -1.71
CA SER A 43 13.81 9.22 -2.36
C SER A 43 13.41 7.78 -2.71
N ILE A 44 14.33 6.98 -3.28
CA ILE A 44 14.04 5.58 -3.63
C ILE A 44 13.86 4.71 -2.38
N PRO A 45 14.76 4.76 -1.37
CA PRO A 45 14.52 4.09 -0.09
C PRO A 45 13.22 4.54 0.58
N GLY A 46 12.88 5.83 0.50
CA GLY A 46 11.63 6.39 1.00
C GLY A 46 10.39 5.83 0.31
N LEU A 47 10.44 5.68 -1.01
CA LEU A 47 9.38 5.08 -1.80
C LEU A 47 9.14 3.63 -1.40
N VAL A 48 10.19 2.82 -1.45
CA VAL A 48 10.11 1.38 -1.21
C VAL A 48 9.80 1.10 0.25
N GLY A 49 10.51 1.77 1.17
CA GLY A 49 10.31 1.62 2.61
C GLY A 49 8.94 2.11 3.07
N GLY A 50 8.51 3.29 2.63
CA GLY A 50 7.20 3.84 2.94
C GLY A 50 6.06 2.97 2.41
N ALA A 51 6.18 2.48 1.17
CA ALA A 51 5.19 1.57 0.60
C ALA A 51 5.16 0.22 1.33
N ALA A 52 6.31 -0.39 1.62
CA ALA A 52 6.39 -1.67 2.30
C ALA A 52 5.81 -1.60 3.72
N LEU A 53 6.18 -0.57 4.50
CA LEU A 53 5.65 -0.38 5.85
C LEU A 53 4.14 -0.17 5.84
N THR A 54 3.64 0.62 4.90
CA THR A 54 2.19 0.86 4.76
C THR A 54 1.46 -0.41 4.33
N PHE A 55 2.05 -1.18 3.41
CA PHE A 55 1.50 -2.46 2.98
C PHE A 55 1.38 -3.43 4.16
N PHE A 56 2.43 -3.57 4.98
CA PHE A 56 2.38 -4.44 6.16
C PHE A 56 1.34 -3.96 7.17
N ALA A 57 1.31 -2.66 7.46
CA ALA A 57 0.34 -2.10 8.41
C ALA A 57 -1.10 -2.32 7.94
N LEU A 58 -1.41 -2.02 6.68
CA LEU A 58 -2.73 -2.18 6.11
C LEU A 58 -3.09 -3.66 5.87
N SER A 59 -2.13 -4.50 5.52
CA SER A 59 -2.32 -5.95 5.41
C SER A 59 -2.76 -6.52 6.75
N TYR A 60 -2.09 -6.11 7.83
CA TYR A 60 -2.43 -6.53 9.19
C TYR A 60 -3.84 -6.06 9.58
N VAL A 61 -4.20 -4.82 9.27
CA VAL A 61 -5.53 -4.28 9.60
C VAL A 61 -6.65 -4.90 8.75
N LEU A 62 -6.47 -5.05 7.45
CA LEU A 62 -7.52 -5.48 6.52
C LEU A 62 -7.68 -7.00 6.46
N TYR A 63 -6.58 -7.74 6.62
CA TYR A 63 -6.57 -9.21 6.48
C TYR A 63 -6.21 -9.95 7.77
N GLY A 64 -5.80 -9.25 8.84
CA GLY A 64 -5.36 -9.87 10.10
C GLY A 64 -4.02 -10.61 9.98
N ARG A 65 -3.19 -10.25 8.99
CA ARG A 65 -1.93 -10.91 8.61
C ARG A 65 -0.72 -10.05 8.88
#